data_AF-A0A2G2Y9U4-F1
#
_entry.id   AF-A0A2G2Y9U4-F1
#
_cell.length_a   1.000
_cell.length_b   1.000
_cell.length_c   1.000
_cell.angle_alpha   90.00
_cell.angle_beta   90.00
_cell.angle_gamma   90.00
#
_symmetry.space_group_name_H-M   'P 1'
#
loop_
_entity.id
_entity.type
_entity.pdbx_description
1 polymer ?
#
loop_
_entity_poly.entity_id
_entity_poly.type
_entity_poly.pdbx_seq_one_letter_code
_entity_poly.pdbx_strand_id
1 'polypeptide(L)'
;MMKAVSKRRATKEEVPNEGAPGDYEKQRAERIKENKERLHKLGIFELTKKIKTANAPSKKLTPRITHSPAAALSTDPPRRSFRLKDKPTVSYKEQRIPKADKISSENVEIDIPEGENPEVYTEEHEKLLGDYKNAWILYVDGYDEDGQRIYDPDNGKSCHQCRQKTLGQRTECSNCKIVHGQFCGDCLYTRYGENVIEANENTDWICPVCRGICNCSRCRREKGHAPTGAIFKKVKRLGYKSVAHYLIKTRMRSDQEDVSSADSPSGKSVEPSTEFTNTLNFTS
;
A
#
# COMPACT_ATOMS: atom_id res chain seq x y z
N MET A 1 -51.18 88.44 7.83
CA MET A 1 -49.79 88.41 7.34
C MET A 1 -49.39 86.97 7.04
N MET A 2 -48.46 86.81 6.11
CA MET A 2 -48.25 85.65 5.23
C MET A 2 -47.68 84.38 5.91
N LYS A 3 -47.87 83.27 5.18
CA LYS A 3 -47.44 81.87 5.40
C LYS A 3 -45.98 81.69 5.85
N ALA A 4 -45.72 80.62 6.61
CA ALA A 4 -44.55 79.75 6.39
C ALA A 4 -44.81 78.32 6.88
N VAL A 5 -44.93 77.38 5.95
CA VAL A 5 -44.76 75.94 6.14
C VAL A 5 -43.30 75.63 5.83
N SER A 6 -42.57 74.92 6.70
CA SER A 6 -41.31 74.28 6.27
C SER A 6 -41.02 72.97 7.01
N LYS A 7 -41.03 71.93 6.18
CA LYS A 7 -40.52 70.55 6.25
C LYS A 7 -39.72 70.05 7.47
N ARG A 8 -40.14 68.84 7.88
CA ARG A 8 -39.45 67.85 8.72
C ARG A 8 -38.00 67.61 8.30
N ARG A 9 -37.09 67.46 9.25
CA ARG A 9 -35.78 66.81 9.06
C ARG A 9 -35.55 65.82 10.20
N ALA A 10 -35.48 64.54 9.83
CA ALA A 10 -35.27 63.41 10.73
C ALA A 10 -33.90 63.53 11.42
N THR A 11 -33.87 63.30 12.73
CA THR A 11 -32.67 63.10 13.53
C THR A 11 -32.02 61.78 13.10
N LYS A 12 -30.81 61.87 12.55
CA LYS A 12 -29.95 60.73 12.26
C LYS A 12 -29.55 60.10 13.58
N GLU A 13 -29.94 58.84 13.80
CA GLU A 13 -29.33 57.99 14.82
C GLU A 13 -27.84 57.81 14.49
N GLU A 14 -26.97 58.19 15.42
CA GLU A 14 -25.54 57.92 15.35
C GLU A 14 -25.32 56.43 15.67
N VAL A 15 -25.08 55.65 14.63
CA VAL A 15 -24.53 54.29 14.74
C VAL A 15 -23.06 54.42 15.14
N PRO A 16 -22.58 53.77 16.24
CA PRO A 16 -21.18 53.82 16.62
C PRO A 16 -20.31 53.23 15.50
N ASN A 17 -19.46 54.09 14.94
CA ASN A 17 -18.54 53.79 13.85
C ASN A 17 -17.45 52.81 14.30
N GLU A 18 -17.05 52.00 13.33
CA GLU A 18 -16.38 50.72 13.44
C GLU A 18 -14.98 50.76 14.05
N GLY A 19 -14.62 49.64 14.69
CA GLY A 19 -13.33 49.42 15.33
C GLY A 19 -12.17 49.59 14.36
N ALA A 20 -11.18 50.37 14.79
CA ALA A 20 -9.96 50.64 14.06
C ALA A 20 -9.22 49.35 13.65
N PRO A 21 -8.57 49.30 12.46
CA PRO A 21 -7.91 48.11 11.89
C PRO A 21 -6.62 47.68 12.61
N GLY A 22 -6.46 48.02 13.90
CA GLY A 22 -5.41 47.50 14.77
C GLY A 22 -5.93 46.95 16.11
N ASP A 23 -7.21 47.12 16.42
CA ASP A 23 -7.76 46.70 17.71
C ASP A 23 -7.99 45.18 17.76
N TYR A 24 -8.42 44.59 16.64
CA TYR A 24 -8.54 43.14 16.50
C TYR A 24 -7.18 42.42 16.66
N GLU A 25 -6.12 42.98 16.10
CA GLU A 25 -4.78 42.39 16.20
C GLU A 25 -4.22 42.46 17.62
N LYS A 26 -4.51 43.53 18.36
CA LYS A 26 -4.19 43.65 19.79
C LYS A 26 -4.95 42.62 20.63
N GLN A 27 -6.27 42.52 20.45
CA GLN A 27 -7.09 41.51 21.13
C GLN A 27 -6.67 40.08 20.76
N ARG A 28 -6.21 39.85 19.53
CA ARG A 28 -5.64 38.56 19.10
C ARG A 28 -4.31 38.29 19.81
N ALA A 29 -3.41 39.26 19.89
CA ALA A 29 -2.13 39.13 20.58
C ALA A 29 -2.29 38.88 22.07
N GLU A 30 -3.23 39.58 22.72
CA GLU A 30 -3.57 39.38 24.14
C GLU A 30 -4.09 37.97 24.40
N ARG A 31 -5.03 37.47 23.58
CA ARG A 31 -5.52 36.08 23.68
C ARG A 31 -4.42 35.05 23.44
N ILE A 32 -3.48 35.32 22.54
CA ILE A 32 -2.32 34.44 22.31
C ILE A 32 -1.42 34.43 23.55
N LYS A 33 -1.18 35.59 24.16
CA LYS A 33 -0.37 35.74 25.37
C LYS A 33 -1.01 35.03 26.56
N GLU A 34 -2.30 35.25 26.80
CA GLU A 34 -3.06 34.60 27.87
C GLU A 34 -3.07 33.07 27.71
N ASN A 35 -3.29 32.57 26.48
CA ASN A 35 -3.21 31.14 26.21
C ASN A 35 -1.81 30.57 26.47
N LYS A 36 -0.74 31.30 26.11
CA LYS A 36 0.64 30.89 26.38
C LYS A 36 0.92 30.82 27.88
N GLU A 37 0.47 31.80 28.64
CA GLU A 37 0.58 31.82 30.11
C GLU A 37 -0.22 30.68 30.74
N ARG A 38 -1.43 30.40 30.23
CA ARG A 38 -2.25 29.27 30.66
C ARG A 38 -1.55 27.93 30.39
N LEU A 39 -0.95 27.75 29.21
CA LEU A 39 -0.16 26.54 28.88
C LEU A 39 1.04 26.37 29.82
N HIS A 40 1.69 27.48 30.20
CA HIS A 40 2.77 27.47 31.17
C HIS A 40 2.29 27.11 32.58
N LYS A 41 1.18 27.69 33.04
CA LYS A 41 0.54 27.39 34.33
C LYS A 41 0.08 25.93 34.43
N LEU A 42 -0.36 25.34 33.32
CA LEU A 42 -0.71 23.93 33.23
C LEU A 42 0.51 23.00 33.14
N GLY A 43 1.73 23.54 33.16
CA GLY A 43 2.97 22.75 33.15
C GLY A 43 3.22 21.97 31.85
N ILE A 44 2.53 22.30 30.77
CA ILE A 44 2.54 21.52 29.51
C ILE A 44 3.93 21.47 28.88
N PHE A 45 4.71 22.55 28.99
CA PHE A 45 6.07 22.60 28.48
C PHE A 45 7.03 21.70 29.27
N GLU A 46 6.86 21.60 30.59
CA GLU A 46 7.66 20.72 31.46
C GLU A 46 7.29 19.25 31.26
N LEU A 47 6.00 18.95 31.05
CA LEU A 47 5.55 17.62 30.65
C LEU A 47 6.15 17.21 29.29
N THR A 48 6.21 18.14 28.33
CA THR A 48 6.79 17.88 27.00
C THR A 48 8.30 17.61 27.09
N LYS A 49 9.04 18.34 27.93
CA LYS A 49 10.46 18.05 28.17
C LYS A 49 10.67 16.69 28.86
N LYS A 50 9.81 16.32 29.82
CA LYS A 50 9.84 15.00 30.46
C LYS A 50 9.58 13.87 29.47
N ILE A 51 8.64 14.04 28.53
CA ILE A 51 8.37 13.05 27.46
C ILE A 51 9.57 12.94 26.50
N LYS A 52 10.19 14.08 26.14
CA LYS A 52 11.35 14.09 25.23
C LYS A 52 12.61 13.51 25.86
N THR A 53 12.78 13.63 27.18
CA THR A 53 13.93 13.08 27.91
C THR A 53 13.72 11.63 28.34
N ALA A 54 12.47 11.19 28.52
CA ALA A 54 12.14 9.80 28.85
C ALA A 54 12.15 8.82 27.66
N ASN A 55 12.20 9.32 26.41
CA ASN A 55 12.25 8.49 25.21
C ASN A 55 13.66 8.44 24.59
N ALA A 56 14.58 7.76 25.26
CA ALA A 56 15.58 6.93 24.57
C ALA A 56 14.91 5.62 24.13
N PRO A 57 15.29 4.98 23.01
CA PRO A 57 14.46 3.98 22.35
C PRO A 57 14.55 2.64 23.09
N SER A 58 13.71 2.46 24.11
CA SER A 58 13.46 1.15 24.71
C SER A 58 12.32 0.43 23.99
N LYS A 59 12.66 -0.76 23.52
CA LYS A 59 11.78 -1.72 22.84
C LYS A 59 10.64 -2.17 23.76
N LYS A 60 9.48 -2.34 23.12
CA LYS A 60 8.28 -3.13 23.48
C LYS A 60 7.41 -2.58 24.63
N LEU A 61 6.10 -2.52 24.37
CA LEU A 61 5.05 -3.28 25.07
C LEU A 61 3.68 -3.18 24.36
N THR A 62 3.17 -4.37 24.00
CA THR A 62 1.76 -4.86 23.92
C THR A 62 0.68 -4.11 23.11
N PRO A 63 -0.09 -4.82 22.26
CA PRO A 63 -1.29 -4.27 21.65
C PRO A 63 -2.43 -4.20 22.66
N ARG A 64 -3.03 -3.02 22.83
CA ARG A 64 -4.29 -2.86 23.53
C ARG A 64 -5.39 -3.47 22.67
N ILE A 65 -5.89 -4.63 23.07
CA ILE A 65 -7.14 -5.18 22.56
C ILE A 65 -8.26 -4.24 23.01
N THR A 66 -8.83 -3.47 22.09
CA THR A 66 -10.16 -2.90 22.26
C THR A 66 -11.12 -3.80 21.51
N HIS A 67 -11.84 -4.64 22.25
CA HIS A 67 -13.05 -5.27 21.76
C HIS A 67 -14.08 -4.17 21.48
N SER A 68 -14.26 -3.81 20.22
CA SER A 68 -15.47 -3.10 19.80
C SER A 68 -16.57 -4.15 19.60
N PRO A 69 -17.74 -4.04 20.26
CA PRO A 69 -18.84 -4.93 20.01
C PRO A 69 -19.36 -4.74 18.58
N ALA A 70 -19.78 -5.85 17.97
CA ALA A 70 -20.32 -5.91 16.62
C ALA A 70 -21.38 -4.83 16.39
N ALA A 71 -21.05 -3.85 15.55
CA ALA A 71 -22.03 -2.91 15.03
C ALA A 71 -22.85 -3.64 13.97
N ALA A 72 -24.15 -3.77 14.25
CA ALA A 72 -25.16 -4.26 13.33
C ALA A 72 -25.05 -3.60 11.95
N LEU A 73 -25.42 -4.35 10.91
CA LEU A 73 -25.57 -3.87 9.53
C LEU A 73 -26.48 -2.64 9.52
N SER A 74 -25.90 -1.46 9.49
CA SER A 74 -26.61 -0.21 9.24
C SER A 74 -26.77 -0.05 7.73
N THR A 75 -28.02 0.06 7.28
CA THR A 75 -28.41 0.41 5.90
C THR A 75 -28.32 1.90 5.62
N ASP A 76 -27.72 2.70 6.51
CA ASP A 76 -27.59 4.13 6.28
C ASP A 76 -26.56 4.43 5.19
N PRO A 77 -26.87 5.36 4.26
CA PRO A 77 -25.88 5.86 3.33
C PRO A 77 -24.71 6.48 4.11
N PRO A 78 -23.47 6.34 3.61
CA PRO A 78 -22.28 6.84 4.31
C PRO A 78 -22.50 8.31 4.66
N ARG A 79 -22.41 8.64 5.96
CA ARG A 79 -22.54 10.01 6.49
C ARG A 79 -21.42 10.88 5.96
N ARG A 80 -21.52 11.29 4.71
CA ARG A 80 -20.66 12.28 4.07
C ARG A 80 -21.28 13.62 4.40
N SER A 81 -20.73 14.31 5.39
CA SER A 81 -21.24 15.63 5.78
C SER A 81 -21.22 16.57 4.57
N PHE A 82 -22.38 17.10 4.19
CA PHE A 82 -22.52 18.10 3.12
C PHE A 82 -21.64 19.35 3.34
N ARG A 83 -21.20 19.58 4.59
CA ARG A 83 -20.38 20.71 5.05
C ARG A 83 -19.01 20.87 4.36
N LEU A 84 -18.58 19.88 3.58
CA LEU A 84 -17.28 19.89 2.88
C LEU A 84 -17.40 19.96 1.36
N LYS A 85 -18.62 20.00 0.78
CA LYS A 85 -18.80 20.04 -0.68
C LYS A 85 -18.30 21.35 -1.31
N ASP A 86 -18.45 22.45 -0.58
CA ASP A 86 -18.11 23.80 -1.09
C ASP A 86 -16.71 24.26 -0.68
N LYS A 87 -15.92 23.39 -0.04
CA LYS A 87 -14.55 23.72 0.34
C LYS A 87 -13.59 23.23 -0.73
N PRO A 88 -12.68 24.09 -1.22
CA PRO A 88 -11.63 23.64 -2.13
C PRO A 88 -10.81 22.52 -1.47
N THR A 89 -10.53 21.47 -2.23
CA THR A 89 -9.71 20.34 -1.76
C THR A 89 -8.37 20.87 -1.25
N VAL A 90 -8.07 20.61 0.02
CA VAL A 90 -6.81 21.06 0.63
C VAL A 90 -5.66 20.27 -0.01
N SER A 91 -4.84 20.97 -0.79
CA SER A 91 -3.64 20.46 -1.44
C SER A 91 -2.44 20.66 -0.50
N TYR A 92 -1.95 19.58 0.13
CA TYR A 92 -0.78 19.59 1.00
C TYR A 92 0.54 19.42 0.22
N LYS A 93 0.67 20.05 -0.96
CA LYS A 93 1.85 19.86 -1.84
C LYS A 93 3.11 20.48 -1.21
N GLU A 94 3.98 19.64 -0.64
CA GLU A 94 5.41 19.93 -0.51
C GLU A 94 6.15 19.36 -1.73
N GLN A 95 6.80 20.21 -2.52
CA GLN A 95 7.65 19.78 -3.64
C GLN A 95 8.83 18.98 -3.10
N ARG A 96 8.84 17.67 -3.34
CA ARG A 96 10.01 16.83 -3.09
C ARG A 96 11.02 17.04 -4.21
N ILE A 97 12.17 17.62 -3.87
CA ILE A 97 13.33 17.67 -4.76
C ILE A 97 13.75 16.23 -5.06
N PRO A 98 13.81 15.81 -6.35
CA PRO A 98 14.29 14.49 -6.70
C PRO A 98 15.76 14.36 -6.26
N LYS A 99 16.01 13.55 -5.23
CA LYS A 99 17.38 13.13 -4.92
C LYS A 99 17.87 12.29 -6.08
N ALA A 100 18.96 12.70 -6.71
CA ALA A 100 19.64 11.88 -7.71
C ALA A 100 19.98 10.53 -7.07
N ASP A 101 19.40 9.46 -7.62
CA ASP A 101 19.70 8.09 -7.20
C ASP A 101 21.19 7.84 -7.48
N LYS A 102 22.05 7.94 -6.46
CA LYS A 102 23.42 7.41 -6.53
C LYS A 102 23.30 5.89 -6.60
N ILE A 103 23.36 5.36 -7.81
CA ILE A 103 23.30 3.92 -8.09
C ILE A 103 24.71 3.37 -7.87
N SER A 104 24.99 2.85 -6.67
CA SER A 104 26.16 1.99 -6.47
C SER A 104 25.86 0.61 -7.07
N SER A 105 26.82 0.06 -7.79
CA SER A 105 26.88 -1.31 -8.27
C SER A 105 27.20 -2.27 -7.12
N GLU A 106 26.44 -2.20 -6.04
CA GLU A 106 26.55 -3.14 -4.92
C GLU A 106 25.62 -4.33 -5.12
N ASN A 107 26.08 -5.49 -4.67
CA ASN A 107 25.31 -6.74 -4.59
C ASN A 107 23.89 -6.45 -4.09
N VAL A 108 22.89 -6.80 -4.90
CA VAL A 108 21.49 -6.51 -4.59
C VAL A 108 20.94 -7.56 -3.66
N GLU A 109 21.17 -7.36 -2.36
CA GLU A 109 20.57 -8.20 -1.33
C GLU A 109 19.13 -7.72 -1.04
N ILE A 110 18.20 -8.66 -1.11
CA ILE A 110 16.79 -8.47 -0.73
C ILE A 110 16.54 -9.34 0.49
N ASP A 111 16.70 -8.74 1.67
CA ASP A 111 16.32 -9.37 2.93
C ASP A 111 14.83 -9.10 3.22
N ILE A 112 14.03 -10.18 3.24
CA ILE A 112 12.64 -10.16 3.69
C ILE A 112 12.63 -11.01 4.96
N PRO A 113 12.32 -10.43 6.13
CA PRO A 113 12.36 -11.19 7.37
C PRO A 113 11.40 -12.37 7.31
N GLU A 114 11.75 -13.46 7.98
CA GLU A 114 10.88 -14.62 8.08
C GLU A 114 9.60 -14.26 8.85
N GLY A 115 8.50 -14.84 8.39
CA GLY A 115 7.21 -14.70 9.05
C GLY A 115 7.08 -15.64 10.26
N GLU A 116 5.89 -15.64 10.86
CA GLU A 116 5.51 -16.64 11.86
C GLU A 116 5.34 -18.03 11.23
N ASN A 117 4.93 -18.07 9.96
CA ASN A 117 4.78 -19.29 9.17
C ASN A 117 5.82 -19.35 8.03
N PRO A 118 6.35 -20.55 7.71
CA PRO A 118 7.23 -20.73 6.56
C PRO A 118 6.49 -20.44 5.26
N GLU A 119 7.06 -19.59 4.42
CA GLU A 119 6.46 -19.23 3.13
C GLU A 119 6.95 -20.19 2.03
N VAL A 120 6.23 -21.30 1.87
CA VAL A 120 6.51 -22.32 0.86
C VAL A 120 5.69 -22.04 -0.40
N TYR A 121 6.32 -22.17 -1.58
CA TYR A 121 5.63 -22.10 -2.87
C TYR A 121 5.84 -23.41 -3.63
N THR A 122 4.84 -23.83 -4.39
CA THR A 122 4.87 -25.05 -5.21
C THR A 122 4.88 -24.72 -6.71
N GLU A 123 5.13 -25.70 -7.56
CA GLU A 123 5.07 -25.54 -9.03
C GLU A 123 3.71 -25.04 -9.52
N GLU A 124 2.64 -25.34 -8.78
CA GLU A 124 1.30 -24.83 -9.04
C GLU A 124 1.25 -23.30 -8.91
N HIS A 125 2.00 -22.73 -7.94
CA HIS A 125 2.07 -21.28 -7.76
C HIS A 125 2.81 -20.59 -8.90
N GLU A 126 3.83 -21.24 -9.48
CA GLU A 126 4.51 -20.72 -10.67
C GLU A 126 3.58 -20.69 -11.89
N LYS A 127 2.72 -21.72 -12.06
CA LYS A 127 1.71 -21.77 -13.13
C LYS A 127 0.62 -20.70 -12.97
N LEU A 128 0.37 -20.22 -11.75
CA LEU A 128 -0.61 -19.17 -11.45
C LEU A 128 -0.10 -17.75 -11.71
N LEU A 129 1.21 -17.58 -11.94
CA LEU A 129 1.78 -16.31 -12.34
C LEU A 129 1.30 -15.95 -13.74
N GLY A 130 0.80 -14.72 -13.89
CA GLY A 130 0.51 -14.20 -15.22
C GLY A 130 1.78 -13.70 -15.92
N ASP A 131 1.66 -13.56 -17.23
CA ASP A 131 2.66 -12.90 -18.07
C ASP A 131 2.04 -11.66 -18.73
N TYR A 132 2.86 -10.89 -19.45
CA TYR A 132 2.40 -9.82 -20.32
C TYR A 132 3.02 -9.97 -21.71
N LYS A 133 2.27 -9.65 -22.75
CA LYS A 133 2.80 -9.52 -24.12
C LYS A 133 3.39 -8.13 -24.31
N ASN A 134 2.69 -7.10 -23.85
CA ASN A 134 3.05 -5.71 -23.96
C ASN A 134 3.54 -5.17 -22.61
N ALA A 135 4.70 -4.51 -22.62
CA ALA A 135 5.21 -3.88 -21.42
C ALA A 135 4.29 -2.72 -20.98
N TRP A 136 4.05 -2.62 -19.68
CA TRP A 136 3.32 -1.50 -19.09
C TRP A 136 4.26 -0.31 -18.82
N ILE A 137 3.85 0.89 -19.20
CA ILE A 137 4.61 2.11 -18.92
C ILE A 137 4.18 2.63 -17.53
N LEU A 138 5.12 2.60 -16.59
CA LEU A 138 4.88 3.04 -15.22
C LEU A 138 4.71 4.56 -15.14
N TYR A 139 3.91 5.02 -14.19
CA TYR A 139 3.74 6.44 -13.85
C TYR A 139 3.05 7.31 -14.90
N VAL A 140 2.35 6.69 -15.86
CA VAL A 140 1.60 7.40 -16.92
C VAL A 140 0.10 7.39 -16.62
N ASP A 141 -0.49 6.21 -16.51
CA ASP A 141 -1.93 6.08 -16.26
C ASP A 141 -2.32 6.52 -14.83
N GLY A 142 -3.26 7.47 -14.76
CA GLY A 142 -3.72 8.04 -13.50
C GLY A 142 -2.78 9.06 -12.85
N TYR A 143 -1.90 9.66 -13.65
CA TYR A 143 -1.03 10.77 -13.24
C TYR A 143 -1.33 12.05 -14.03
N ASP A 144 -1.09 13.20 -13.41
CA ASP A 144 -1.17 14.51 -14.04
C ASP A 144 0.12 14.88 -14.79
N GLU A 145 0.13 16.02 -15.46
CA GLU A 145 1.29 16.56 -16.18
C GLU A 145 2.50 16.81 -15.26
N ASP A 146 2.26 17.00 -13.95
CA ASP A 146 3.29 17.15 -12.91
C ASP A 146 3.83 15.78 -12.41
N GLY A 147 3.34 14.66 -12.94
CA GLY A 147 3.72 13.31 -12.51
C GLY A 147 3.18 12.90 -11.13
N GLN A 148 2.12 13.54 -10.65
CA GLN A 148 1.43 13.21 -9.41
C GLN A 148 0.17 12.38 -9.68
N ARG A 149 -0.18 11.51 -8.73
CA ARG A 149 -1.42 10.71 -8.82
C ARG A 149 -2.65 11.62 -8.79
N ILE A 150 -3.57 11.41 -9.73
CA ILE A 150 -4.84 12.14 -9.76
C ILE A 150 -5.86 11.43 -8.87
N TYR A 151 -6.23 12.06 -7.75
CA TYR A 151 -7.22 11.54 -6.81
C TYR A 151 -8.60 12.12 -7.13
N ASP A 152 -9.59 11.25 -7.33
CA ASP A 152 -11.00 11.64 -7.54
C ASP A 152 -11.88 10.84 -6.54
N PRO A 153 -12.58 11.52 -5.61
CA PRO A 153 -13.46 10.85 -4.66
C PRO A 153 -14.70 10.20 -5.27
N ASP A 154 -15.15 10.63 -6.44
CA ASP A 154 -16.41 10.22 -7.04
C ASP A 154 -16.16 9.24 -8.19
N ASN A 155 -15.29 9.58 -9.16
CA ASN A 155 -14.96 8.71 -10.30
C ASN A 155 -13.75 7.80 -10.08
N GLY A 156 -12.97 8.04 -9.02
CA GLY A 156 -11.78 7.25 -8.76
C GLY A 156 -12.11 5.80 -8.42
N LYS A 157 -11.24 4.87 -8.82
CA LYS A 157 -11.33 3.46 -8.45
C LYS A 157 -10.20 3.12 -7.48
N SER A 158 -10.52 2.31 -6.47
CA SER A 158 -9.55 1.89 -5.46
C SER A 158 -8.75 0.68 -5.91
N CYS A 159 -7.44 0.71 -5.69
CA CYS A 159 -6.55 -0.43 -5.94
C CYS A 159 -6.33 -1.26 -4.67
N HIS A 160 -6.40 -2.59 -4.75
CA HIS A 160 -6.15 -3.50 -3.64
C HIS A 160 -4.74 -3.36 -3.05
N GLN A 161 -3.72 -3.23 -3.91
CA GLN A 161 -2.31 -3.19 -3.49
C GLN A 161 -1.93 -1.87 -2.81
N CYS A 162 -2.14 -0.73 -3.47
CA CYS A 162 -1.73 0.58 -2.94
C CYS A 162 -2.83 1.27 -2.10
N ARG A 163 -4.08 0.78 -2.16
CA ARG A 163 -5.25 1.32 -1.44
C ARG A 163 -5.56 2.78 -1.75
N GLN A 164 -5.04 3.28 -2.87
CA GLN A 164 -5.29 4.63 -3.35
C GLN A 164 -6.52 4.61 -4.26
N LYS A 165 -7.41 5.60 -4.10
CA LYS A 165 -8.55 5.86 -4.98
C LYS A 165 -8.16 6.97 -5.97
N THR A 166 -7.79 6.58 -7.18
CA THR A 166 -7.25 7.49 -8.20
C THR A 166 -8.02 7.37 -9.51
N LEU A 167 -7.77 8.22 -10.50
CA LEU A 167 -8.17 8.01 -11.90
C LEU A 167 -7.19 7.05 -12.61
N GLY A 168 -7.61 6.46 -13.74
CA GLY A 168 -6.83 5.45 -14.49
C GLY A 168 -7.47 4.06 -14.64
N GLN A 169 -6.76 3.16 -15.30
CA GLN A 169 -7.17 1.80 -15.62
C GLN A 169 -7.04 0.86 -14.43
N ARG A 170 -8.11 0.10 -14.15
CA ARG A 170 -8.17 -0.92 -13.10
C ARG A 170 -8.62 -2.23 -13.69
N THR A 171 -8.08 -3.32 -13.15
CA THR A 171 -8.54 -4.66 -13.46
C THR A 171 -9.94 -4.92 -12.91
N GLU A 172 -10.67 -5.80 -13.57
CA GLU A 172 -11.92 -6.39 -13.07
C GLU A 172 -11.79 -7.91 -13.03
N CYS A 173 -11.99 -8.50 -11.84
CA CYS A 173 -11.83 -9.94 -11.66
C CYS A 173 -13.12 -10.69 -12.04
N SER A 174 -12.99 -11.72 -12.89
CA SER A 174 -14.09 -12.60 -13.30
C SER A 174 -14.74 -13.33 -12.12
N ASN A 175 -13.94 -13.80 -11.17
CA ASN A 175 -14.40 -14.54 -9.98
C ASN A 175 -15.03 -13.65 -8.91
N CYS A 176 -14.27 -12.72 -8.29
CA CYS A 176 -14.77 -12.01 -7.12
C CYS A 176 -15.61 -10.76 -7.43
N LYS A 177 -15.38 -10.09 -8.57
CA LYS A 177 -16.10 -8.86 -9.00
C LYS A 177 -16.23 -7.74 -7.95
N ILE A 178 -15.43 -7.78 -6.89
CA ILE A 178 -15.37 -6.79 -5.81
C ILE A 178 -14.07 -5.99 -5.87
N VAL A 179 -14.03 -4.90 -5.10
CA VAL A 179 -12.86 -4.00 -4.96
C VAL A 179 -11.57 -4.74 -4.59
N HIS A 180 -11.65 -5.87 -3.90
CA HIS A 180 -10.48 -6.71 -3.56
C HIS A 180 -9.74 -7.26 -4.80
N GLY A 181 -10.42 -7.43 -5.93
CA GLY A 181 -9.83 -7.88 -7.19
C GLY A 181 -9.39 -6.76 -8.13
N GLN A 182 -9.52 -5.50 -7.72
CA GLN A 182 -9.16 -4.35 -8.54
C GLN A 182 -7.72 -3.91 -8.28
N PHE A 183 -6.89 -3.89 -9.33
CA PHE A 183 -5.51 -3.45 -9.30
C PHE A 183 -5.30 -2.32 -10.32
N CYS A 184 -4.54 -1.29 -9.95
CA CYS A 184 -4.06 -0.33 -10.95
C CYS A 184 -2.90 -0.94 -11.76
N GLY A 185 -2.69 -0.45 -12.98
CA GLY A 185 -1.66 -0.96 -13.88
C GLY A 185 -0.27 -1.03 -13.28
N ASP A 186 0.18 0.04 -12.60
CA ASP A 186 1.51 0.04 -11.96
C ASP A 186 1.66 -1.07 -10.91
N CYS A 187 0.63 -1.29 -10.08
CA CYS A 187 0.69 -2.32 -9.05
C CYS A 187 0.63 -3.72 -9.66
N LEU A 188 -0.22 -3.92 -10.66
CA LEU A 188 -0.34 -5.20 -11.34
C LEU A 188 0.98 -5.57 -12.02
N TYR A 189 1.56 -4.64 -12.77
CA TYR A 189 2.81 -4.85 -13.48
C TYR A 189 4.00 -5.07 -12.53
N THR A 190 4.20 -4.17 -11.55
CA THR A 190 5.37 -4.28 -10.67
C THR A 190 5.28 -5.47 -9.70
N ARG A 191 4.08 -5.82 -9.22
CA ARG A 191 3.92 -6.86 -8.20
C ARG A 191 3.69 -8.24 -8.78
N TYR A 192 2.97 -8.35 -9.88
CA TYR A 192 2.55 -9.64 -10.44
C TYR A 192 3.14 -9.88 -11.82
N GLY A 193 3.47 -8.83 -12.57
CA GLY A 193 4.05 -8.98 -13.90
C GLY A 193 2.97 -9.25 -14.93
N GLU A 194 1.82 -8.58 -14.79
CA GLU A 194 0.70 -8.65 -15.71
C GLU A 194 0.35 -7.23 -16.20
N ASN A 195 -0.24 -7.13 -17.38
CA ASN A 195 -0.68 -5.87 -17.96
C ASN A 195 -2.18 -5.65 -17.69
N VAL A 196 -2.57 -4.44 -17.26
CA VAL A 196 -3.97 -4.13 -16.91
C VAL A 196 -4.88 -4.10 -18.14
N ILE A 197 -4.36 -3.74 -19.32
CA ILE A 197 -5.13 -3.73 -20.57
C ILE A 197 -5.42 -5.18 -20.97
N GLU A 198 -4.39 -6.03 -21.03
CA GLU A 198 -4.54 -7.46 -21.35
C GLU A 198 -5.44 -8.18 -20.35
N ALA A 199 -5.32 -7.83 -19.06
CA ALA A 199 -6.19 -8.38 -18.01
C ALA A 199 -7.66 -7.97 -18.20
N ASN A 200 -7.94 -6.76 -18.69
CA ASN A 200 -9.30 -6.30 -18.95
C ASN A 200 -9.87 -6.81 -20.28
N GLU A 201 -9.02 -7.09 -21.27
CA GLU A 201 -9.41 -7.73 -22.52
C GLU A 201 -9.81 -9.20 -22.30
N ASN A 202 -9.23 -9.86 -21.29
CA ASN A 202 -9.54 -11.23 -20.93
C ASN A 202 -10.73 -11.31 -19.96
N THR A 203 -11.89 -11.76 -20.44
CA THR A 203 -13.11 -11.91 -19.64
C THR A 203 -12.99 -12.93 -18.50
N ASP A 204 -12.08 -13.89 -18.64
CA ASP A 204 -11.85 -14.94 -17.66
C ASP A 204 -10.72 -14.60 -16.68
N TRP A 205 -10.16 -13.39 -16.74
CA TRP A 205 -9.06 -12.99 -15.88
C TRP A 205 -9.42 -13.06 -14.39
N ILE A 206 -8.64 -13.84 -13.65
CA ILE A 206 -8.77 -14.03 -12.20
C ILE A 206 -7.70 -13.20 -11.50
N CYS A 207 -8.05 -12.44 -10.46
CA CYS A 207 -7.09 -11.60 -9.76
C CYS A 207 -6.10 -12.38 -8.87
N PRO A 208 -4.93 -11.80 -8.54
CA PRO A 208 -3.93 -12.43 -7.67
C PRO A 208 -4.44 -12.86 -6.29
N VAL A 209 -5.48 -12.21 -5.75
CA VAL A 209 -6.12 -12.60 -4.50
C VAL A 209 -6.85 -13.92 -4.66
N CYS A 210 -7.70 -14.04 -5.69
CA CYS A 210 -8.44 -15.25 -6.01
C CYS A 210 -7.53 -16.41 -6.43
N ARG A 211 -6.38 -16.11 -7.07
CA ARG A 211 -5.34 -17.11 -7.37
C ARG A 211 -4.52 -17.52 -6.14
N GLY A 212 -4.69 -16.86 -4.99
CA GLY A 212 -3.92 -17.16 -3.78
C GLY A 212 -2.47 -16.67 -3.79
N ILE A 213 -2.00 -15.96 -4.83
CA ILE A 213 -0.61 -15.48 -4.96
C ILE A 213 -0.42 -14.00 -4.56
N CYS A 214 -1.45 -13.35 -4.01
CA CYS A 214 -1.38 -11.95 -3.59
C CYS A 214 -0.25 -11.71 -2.57
N ASN A 215 0.64 -10.76 -2.88
CA ASN A 215 1.78 -10.39 -2.03
C ASN A 215 1.58 -9.04 -1.31
N CYS A 216 0.35 -8.56 -1.20
CA CYS A 216 0.06 -7.33 -0.45
C CYS A 216 0.30 -7.53 1.06
N SER A 217 0.57 -6.44 1.78
CA SER A 217 0.90 -6.50 3.21
C SER A 217 -0.26 -6.97 4.11
N ARG A 218 -1.52 -6.91 3.64
CA ARG A 218 -2.67 -7.45 4.39
C ARG A 218 -2.76 -8.96 4.19
N CYS A 219 -2.84 -9.42 2.95
CA CYS A 219 -2.91 -10.84 2.61
C CYS A 219 -1.70 -11.63 3.12
N ARG A 220 -0.50 -11.05 3.11
CA ARG A 220 0.69 -11.73 3.68
C ARG A 220 0.60 -11.89 5.20
N ARG A 221 0.15 -10.85 5.93
CA ARG A 221 -0.05 -10.95 7.38
C ARG A 221 -1.15 -11.93 7.76
N GLU A 222 -2.22 -12.01 6.99
CA GLU A 222 -3.28 -13.02 7.18
C GLU A 222 -2.74 -14.46 7.04
N LYS A 223 -1.71 -14.66 6.22
CA LYS A 223 -1.00 -15.94 6.08
C LYS A 223 0.12 -16.15 7.11
N GLY A 224 0.40 -15.17 7.98
CA GLY A 224 1.54 -15.20 8.90
C GLY A 224 2.90 -14.86 8.26
N HIS A 225 2.93 -14.36 7.03
CA HIS A 225 4.16 -14.00 6.32
C HIS A 225 4.53 -12.52 6.56
N ALA A 226 5.83 -12.22 6.62
CA ALA A 226 6.30 -10.83 6.72
C ALA A 226 5.94 -10.01 5.47
N PRO A 227 5.70 -8.68 5.59
CA PRO A 227 5.38 -7.85 4.45
C PRO A 227 6.56 -7.68 3.48
N THR A 228 6.29 -7.80 2.17
CA THR A 228 7.33 -7.75 1.12
C THR A 228 8.04 -6.40 0.95
N GLY A 229 7.44 -5.29 1.39
CA GLY A 229 8.02 -3.96 1.20
C GLY A 229 8.13 -3.49 -0.27
N ALA A 230 8.91 -2.44 -0.50
CA ALA A 230 9.10 -1.82 -1.82
C ALA A 230 10.36 -2.33 -2.53
N ILE A 231 10.35 -3.60 -2.95
CA ILE A 231 11.55 -4.27 -3.49
C ILE A 231 11.62 -4.34 -5.03
N PHE A 232 10.62 -3.82 -5.76
CA PHE A 232 10.55 -3.98 -7.22
C PHE A 232 11.81 -3.48 -7.96
N LYS A 233 12.39 -2.33 -7.58
CA LYS A 233 13.62 -1.83 -8.20
C LYS A 233 14.80 -2.83 -8.06
N LYS A 234 14.92 -3.46 -6.90
CA LYS A 234 15.94 -4.48 -6.61
C LYS A 234 15.66 -5.75 -7.41
N VAL A 235 14.42 -6.24 -7.37
CA VAL A 235 13.93 -7.42 -8.10
C VAL A 235 14.19 -7.30 -9.61
N LYS A 236 13.90 -6.13 -10.19
CA LYS A 236 14.14 -5.87 -11.61
C LYS A 236 15.63 -5.90 -11.96
N ARG A 237 16.52 -5.45 -11.06
CA ARG A 237 17.98 -5.51 -11.26
C ARG A 237 18.51 -6.95 -11.24
N LEU A 238 17.87 -7.82 -10.46
CA LEU A 238 18.15 -9.26 -10.44
C LEU A 238 17.58 -10.02 -11.66
N GLY A 239 16.91 -9.33 -12.59
CA GLY A 239 16.41 -9.93 -13.84
C GLY A 239 15.02 -10.60 -13.73
N TYR A 240 14.33 -10.47 -12.60
CA TYR A 240 12.97 -11.00 -12.46
C TYR A 240 11.93 -10.03 -13.04
N LYS A 241 10.90 -10.58 -13.69
CA LYS A 241 9.79 -9.82 -14.29
C LYS A 241 9.01 -8.99 -13.26
N SER A 242 8.69 -9.59 -12.12
CA SER A 242 7.91 -8.95 -11.06
C SER A 242 8.28 -9.45 -9.67
N VAL A 243 7.74 -8.79 -8.64
CA VAL A 243 7.96 -9.20 -7.24
C VAL A 243 7.44 -10.61 -6.97
N ALA A 244 6.28 -10.99 -7.51
CA ALA A 244 5.74 -12.34 -7.34
C ALA A 244 6.65 -13.41 -7.98
N HIS A 245 7.20 -13.14 -9.16
CA HIS A 245 8.16 -14.03 -9.81
C HIS A 245 9.41 -14.24 -8.94
N TYR A 246 9.92 -13.19 -8.31
CA TYR A 246 11.05 -13.31 -7.37
C TYR A 246 10.69 -14.16 -6.16
N LEU A 247 9.58 -13.88 -5.47
CA LEU A 247 9.19 -14.57 -4.24
C LEU A 247 8.97 -16.07 -4.46
N ILE A 248 8.31 -16.43 -5.57
CA ILE A 248 8.01 -17.82 -5.90
C ILE A 248 9.30 -18.56 -6.28
N LYS A 249 10.10 -18.03 -7.21
CA LYS A 249 11.32 -18.72 -7.68
C LYS A 249 12.41 -18.85 -6.63
N THR A 250 12.56 -17.86 -5.74
CA THR A 250 13.62 -17.91 -4.71
C THR A 250 13.31 -18.91 -3.62
N ARG A 251 12.05 -19.00 -3.18
CA ARG A 251 11.66 -19.94 -2.11
C ARG A 251 11.36 -21.35 -2.60
N MET A 252 11.04 -21.54 -3.87
CA MET A 252 11.01 -22.88 -4.45
C MET A 252 12.41 -23.53 -4.54
N ARG A 253 13.47 -22.71 -4.69
CA ARG A 253 14.85 -23.20 -4.77
C ARG A 253 15.40 -23.65 -3.43
N SER A 254 15.07 -22.96 -2.34
CA SER A 254 15.48 -23.38 -0.99
C SER A 254 14.95 -24.78 -0.66
N ASP A 255 13.73 -25.11 -1.08
CA ASP A 255 13.13 -26.41 -0.80
C ASP A 255 13.78 -27.56 -1.60
N GLN A 256 14.35 -27.28 -2.78
CA GLN A 256 15.06 -28.30 -3.57
C GLN A 256 16.46 -28.60 -3.03
N GLU A 257 17.12 -27.63 -2.39
CA GLU A 257 18.44 -27.84 -1.78
C GLU A 257 18.32 -28.70 -0.50
N ASP A 258 17.24 -28.57 0.27
CA ASP A 258 16.98 -29.34 1.49
C ASP A 258 16.63 -30.82 1.24
N VAL A 259 16.04 -31.17 0.08
CA VAL A 259 15.72 -32.58 -0.26
C VAL A 259 16.88 -33.33 -0.90
N SER A 260 17.93 -32.63 -1.36
CA SER A 260 19.10 -33.25 -2.00
C SER A 260 20.20 -33.68 -1.02
N SER A 261 20.09 -33.32 0.26
CA SER A 261 21.13 -33.56 1.28
C SER A 261 20.86 -34.77 2.19
N ALA A 262 19.84 -35.58 1.91
CA ALA A 262 19.50 -36.75 2.73
C ALA A 262 19.11 -37.98 1.90
N ASP A 263 20.03 -38.47 1.06
CA ASP A 263 20.39 -39.90 1.08
C ASP A 263 21.58 -40.20 0.17
N SER A 264 22.72 -40.51 0.76
CA SER A 264 23.80 -41.27 0.12
C SER A 264 24.72 -41.85 1.18
N PRO A 265 24.66 -43.16 1.43
CA PRO A 265 25.81 -43.94 1.83
C PRO A 265 26.38 -44.67 0.61
N SER A 266 27.65 -44.41 0.39
CA SER A 266 28.57 -44.96 -0.60
C SER A 266 28.69 -46.50 -0.58
N GLY A 267 28.66 -47.10 -1.78
CA GLY A 267 29.71 -48.00 -2.28
C GLY A 267 29.64 -49.49 -1.90
N LYS A 268 29.49 -50.36 -2.92
CA LYS A 268 30.59 -51.17 -3.49
C LYS A 268 30.11 -52.06 -4.64
N SER A 269 30.81 -51.96 -5.76
CA SER A 269 30.74 -52.79 -6.95
C SER A 269 31.43 -54.15 -6.72
N VAL A 270 30.78 -55.23 -7.14
CA VAL A 270 31.40 -56.53 -7.46
C VAL A 270 30.56 -57.19 -8.56
N GLU A 271 31.10 -57.33 -9.77
CA GLU A 271 30.62 -58.35 -10.74
C GLU A 271 31.02 -59.74 -10.24
N PRO A 272 30.29 -60.80 -10.65
CA PRO A 272 30.94 -61.65 -11.66
C PRO A 272 29.99 -62.29 -12.69
N SER A 273 30.60 -62.53 -13.84
CA SER A 273 30.20 -63.39 -14.95
C SER A 273 30.01 -64.86 -14.50
N THR A 274 29.06 -65.58 -15.10
CA THR A 274 29.13 -67.05 -15.18
C THR A 274 28.59 -67.55 -16.51
N GLU A 275 29.39 -68.44 -17.09
CA GLU A 275 29.26 -69.07 -18.39
C GLU A 275 28.15 -70.14 -18.48
N PHE A 276 27.78 -70.37 -19.73
CA PHE A 276 27.19 -71.54 -20.36
C PHE A 276 27.61 -72.91 -19.75
N THR A 277 26.67 -73.86 -19.61
CA THR A 277 26.80 -75.23 -20.17
C THR A 277 25.47 -76.00 -20.26
N ASN A 278 25.34 -76.68 -21.40
CA ASN A 278 24.40 -77.70 -21.88
C ASN A 278 23.95 -78.80 -20.90
N THR A 279 22.73 -79.33 -21.15
CA THR A 279 22.42 -80.75 -21.45
C THR A 279 20.93 -80.84 -21.85
N LEU A 280 20.59 -81.05 -23.13
CA LEU A 280 20.38 -82.31 -23.86
C LEU A 280 19.27 -83.26 -23.35
N ASN A 281 18.50 -83.73 -24.36
CA ASN A 281 17.71 -84.97 -24.49
C ASN A 281 16.23 -84.94 -24.07
N PHE A 282 15.31 -85.65 -24.72
CA PHE A 282 15.15 -86.24 -26.07
C PHE A 282 13.74 -86.89 -26.03
N THR A 283 12.99 -86.85 -27.14
CA THR A 283 11.90 -87.79 -27.55
C THR A 283 10.62 -87.91 -26.70
N SER A 284 9.44 -88.20 -27.26
CA SER A 284 9.06 -88.80 -28.56
C SER A 284 7.88 -88.07 -29.20
#